data_AF-A0AAF1JWY4-F1
#
_entry.id   AF-A0AAF1JWY4-F1
#
_cell.length_a   1.000
_cell.length_b   1.000
_cell.length_c   1.000
_cell.angle_alpha   90.00
_cell.angle_beta   90.00
_cell.angle_gamma   90.00
#
_symmetry.space_group_name_H-M   'P 1'
#
loop_
_entity.id
_entity.type
_entity.pdbx_description
1 polymer ?
#
loop_
_entity_poly.entity_id
_entity_poly.type
_entity_poly.pdbx_seq_one_letter_code
_entity_poly.pdbx_strand_id
1 'polypeptide(L)'
;MIDPRWTRRAVLLGAASAPFAAGAQAPRDAPETDDESERRDPPALATPRPVRLAPNAAPVVLSVRPMSIERVLVLSFAGEDGPPETITLPSWYGFARVFAVLPLRGREVVLASFEGVTGTGVYQEIAAIIGREDGGALRILGLETLRYRNAGTCDGQSLFTGRFTAQPDGVGLRYDVFARGLPSACPPRRASAGWREEFGTTLRWSGSGVLMLPVRRGEAGRTRIRVETARARAHAWLRGAPRVMVTLDDVRRLGLMETLGE
;
A
#
# COMPACT_ATOMS: atom_id res chain seq x y z
N MET A 1 -14.83 58.72 -31.53
CA MET A 1 -16.13 58.05 -31.73
C MET A 1 -16.64 57.62 -30.36
N ILE A 2 -17.63 58.36 -29.86
CA ILE A 2 -18.61 58.09 -28.80
C ILE A 2 -18.11 57.54 -27.43
N ASP A 3 -18.13 58.48 -26.48
CA ASP A 3 -18.16 58.45 -25.00
C ASP A 3 -19.49 57.82 -24.45
N PRO A 4 -19.95 58.06 -23.21
CA PRO A 4 -19.60 57.66 -21.81
C PRO A 4 -20.64 56.63 -21.25
N ARG A 5 -20.60 56.11 -20.01
CA ARG A 5 -21.17 56.67 -18.74
C ARG A 5 -21.12 55.53 -17.69
N TRP A 6 -20.39 55.62 -16.57
CA TRP A 6 -20.76 56.31 -15.31
C TRP A 6 -22.21 56.05 -14.89
N THR A 7 -22.53 55.41 -13.76
CA THR A 7 -22.78 55.97 -12.39
C THR A 7 -23.92 55.13 -11.79
N ARG A 8 -24.21 54.95 -10.49
CA ARG A 8 -23.68 55.37 -9.17
C ARG A 8 -24.50 54.58 -8.11
N ARG A 9 -23.92 54.45 -6.90
CA ARG A 9 -24.50 54.50 -5.52
C ARG A 9 -25.78 53.69 -5.22
N ALA A 10 -25.73 52.69 -4.34
CA ALA A 10 -25.75 52.78 -2.85
C ALA A 10 -27.06 53.32 -2.28
N VAL A 11 -27.75 52.53 -1.43
CA VAL A 11 -28.34 52.91 -0.13
C VAL A 11 -28.76 51.65 0.67
N LEU A 12 -28.58 51.82 1.98
CA LEU A 12 -28.79 51.04 3.19
C LEU A 12 -30.22 50.55 3.53
N LEU A 13 -30.22 49.62 4.50
CA LEU A 13 -31.17 49.38 5.61
C LEU A 13 -32.45 48.55 5.39
N GLY A 14 -32.65 47.58 6.29
CA GLY A 14 -33.95 46.94 6.51
C GLY A 14 -33.84 45.63 7.30
N ALA A 15 -33.87 45.72 8.63
CA ALA A 15 -34.05 44.56 9.52
C ALA A 15 -35.49 44.04 9.44
N ALA A 16 -35.68 42.71 9.49
CA ALA A 16 -36.91 42.08 9.91
C ALA A 16 -36.66 40.65 10.42
N SER A 17 -37.32 40.34 11.53
CA SER A 17 -37.18 39.13 12.34
C SER A 17 -38.13 38.00 11.92
N ALA A 18 -37.67 36.76 12.19
CA ALA A 18 -38.43 35.49 12.41
C ALA A 18 -39.10 34.79 11.18
N PRO A 19 -39.38 33.46 11.22
CA PRO A 19 -39.37 32.52 12.35
C PRO A 19 -38.62 31.17 12.13
N PHE A 20 -38.54 30.40 13.21
CA PHE A 20 -38.30 28.96 13.24
C PHE A 20 -39.22 28.22 12.25
N ALA A 21 -38.65 27.36 11.40
CA ALA A 21 -39.37 26.28 10.72
C ALA A 21 -38.51 25.02 10.71
N ALA A 22 -39.10 23.96 11.22
CA ALA A 22 -38.55 22.62 11.33
C ALA A 22 -38.44 21.93 9.96
N GLY A 23 -37.53 20.96 9.88
CA GLY A 23 -37.72 19.74 9.10
C GLY A 23 -37.55 19.86 7.59
N ALA A 24 -36.31 19.71 7.12
CA ALA A 24 -36.04 19.04 5.85
C ALA A 24 -34.74 18.24 6.01
N GLN A 25 -34.88 16.99 6.46
CA GLN A 25 -33.86 15.97 6.24
C GLN A 25 -33.68 15.85 4.72
N ALA A 26 -32.59 16.41 4.21
CA ALA A 26 -32.14 16.10 2.86
C ALA A 26 -31.96 14.57 2.76
N PRO A 27 -32.46 13.92 1.70
CA PRO A 27 -32.33 12.49 1.52
C PRO A 27 -30.85 12.12 1.53
N ARG A 28 -30.45 11.31 2.52
CA ARG A 28 -29.14 10.65 2.61
C ARG A 28 -29.06 9.51 1.60
N ASP A 29 -29.23 9.82 0.33
CA ASP A 29 -29.01 8.88 -0.78
C ASP A 29 -28.43 9.69 -1.95
N ALA A 30 -27.32 10.38 -1.69
CA ALA A 30 -26.40 10.66 -2.79
C ALA A 30 -25.74 9.31 -3.10
N PRO A 31 -25.81 8.78 -4.33
CA PRO A 31 -24.97 7.66 -4.71
C PRO A 31 -23.53 8.12 -4.46
N GLU A 32 -22.85 7.48 -3.51
CA GLU A 32 -21.40 7.55 -3.43
C GLU A 32 -20.92 7.25 -4.84
N THR A 33 -20.44 8.27 -5.55
CA THR A 33 -19.75 8.08 -6.81
C THR A 33 -18.57 7.20 -6.45
N ASP A 34 -18.76 5.91 -6.68
CA ASP A 34 -17.78 4.87 -6.50
C ASP A 34 -16.61 5.27 -7.37
N ASP A 35 -15.65 5.97 -6.77
CA ASP A 35 -14.36 6.22 -7.38
C ASP A 35 -13.57 4.91 -7.37
N GLU A 36 -14.11 3.91 -8.07
CA GLU A 36 -13.45 2.65 -8.39
C GLU A 36 -12.20 2.89 -9.26
N SER A 37 -12.08 4.08 -9.84
CA SER A 37 -10.93 4.46 -10.66
C SER A 37 -9.64 4.61 -9.84
N GLU A 38 -9.74 5.05 -8.57
CA GLU A 38 -8.63 5.07 -7.62
C GLU A 38 -8.28 3.70 -7.01
N ARG A 39 -9.10 2.67 -7.25
CA ARG A 39 -8.97 1.32 -6.67
C ARG A 39 -8.37 0.27 -7.61
N ARG A 40 -8.04 0.66 -8.85
CA ARG A 40 -7.42 -0.23 -9.85
C ARG A 40 -6.01 -0.65 -9.44
N ASP A 41 -5.67 -1.88 -9.79
CA ASP A 41 -4.36 -2.49 -9.58
C ASP A 41 -3.28 -1.56 -10.10
N PRO A 42 -2.26 -1.19 -9.29
CA PRO A 42 -1.12 -0.53 -9.86
C PRO A 42 -0.57 -1.49 -10.94
N PRO A 43 -0.52 -1.02 -12.20
CA PRO A 43 -0.14 -1.87 -13.31
C PRO A 43 1.27 -2.40 -13.09
N ALA A 44 1.57 -3.55 -13.70
CA ALA A 44 2.94 -4.04 -13.73
C ALA A 44 3.85 -2.96 -14.34
N LEU A 45 4.94 -2.67 -13.65
CA LEU A 45 5.97 -1.79 -14.14
C LEU A 45 6.74 -2.53 -15.24
N ALA A 46 6.89 -1.90 -16.40
CA ALA A 46 7.61 -2.51 -17.52
C ALA A 46 9.08 -2.83 -17.14
N THR A 47 9.52 -4.02 -17.54
CA THR A 47 10.91 -4.49 -17.42
C THR A 47 11.34 -5.14 -18.74
N PRO A 48 12.62 -5.08 -19.15
CA PRO A 48 13.77 -4.58 -18.39
C PRO A 48 13.77 -3.05 -18.23
N ARG A 49 14.35 -2.55 -17.14
CA ARG A 49 14.52 -1.11 -16.91
C ARG A 49 15.76 -0.79 -16.06
N PRO A 50 16.39 0.39 -16.23
CA PRO A 50 17.45 0.82 -15.32
C PRO A 50 16.87 1.17 -13.94
N VAL A 51 17.59 0.81 -12.89
CA VAL A 51 17.36 1.22 -11.50
C VAL A 51 18.68 1.53 -10.80
N ARG A 52 18.73 2.59 -9.99
CA ARG A 52 19.93 3.01 -9.27
C ARG A 52 19.87 2.57 -7.81
N LEU A 53 20.39 1.38 -7.51
CA LEU A 53 20.28 0.78 -6.17
C LEU A 53 21.26 1.32 -5.13
N ALA A 54 22.30 2.07 -5.53
CA ALA A 54 23.25 2.70 -4.62
C ALA A 54 23.44 4.18 -4.95
N PRO A 55 23.73 5.05 -3.96
CA PRO A 55 23.91 6.48 -4.20
C PRO A 55 25.09 6.70 -5.13
N ASN A 56 24.91 7.54 -6.16
CA ASN A 56 25.95 7.92 -7.11
C ASN A 56 26.57 6.76 -7.92
N ALA A 57 26.09 5.52 -7.78
CA ALA A 57 26.57 4.37 -8.56
C ALA A 57 25.86 4.28 -9.92
N ALA A 58 26.47 3.62 -10.90
CA ALA A 58 25.83 3.35 -12.18
C ALA A 58 24.49 2.58 -11.97
N PRO A 59 23.45 2.86 -12.78
CA PRO A 59 22.22 2.08 -12.75
C PRO A 59 22.49 0.62 -13.13
N VAL A 60 21.76 -0.30 -12.51
CA VAL A 60 21.69 -1.72 -12.89
C VAL A 60 20.40 -1.96 -13.67
N VAL A 61 20.39 -2.98 -14.54
CA VAL A 61 19.18 -3.40 -15.25
C VAL A 61 18.37 -4.34 -14.36
N LEU A 62 17.17 -3.91 -13.99
CA LEU A 62 16.14 -4.73 -13.38
C LEU A 62 15.38 -5.49 -14.47
N SER A 63 15.37 -6.81 -14.37
CA SER A 63 14.57 -7.72 -15.20
C SER A 63 13.72 -8.62 -14.33
N VAL A 64 12.52 -8.93 -14.79
CA VAL A 64 11.57 -9.79 -14.08
C VAL A 64 11.27 -11.02 -14.94
N ARG A 65 11.39 -12.20 -14.33
CA ARG A 65 11.06 -13.46 -14.99
C ARG A 65 10.11 -14.27 -14.11
N PRO A 66 8.84 -14.46 -14.52
CA PRO A 66 7.99 -15.46 -13.89
C PRO A 66 8.49 -16.86 -14.27
N MET A 67 8.63 -17.74 -13.28
CA MET A 67 9.01 -19.13 -13.47
C MET A 67 7.82 -20.01 -13.08
N SER A 68 7.02 -20.38 -14.08
CA SER A 68 5.72 -21.06 -13.89
C SER A 68 5.84 -22.45 -13.24
N ILE A 69 6.90 -23.20 -13.56
CA ILE A 69 7.16 -24.53 -12.97
C ILE A 69 7.42 -24.41 -11.47
N GLU A 70 8.25 -23.44 -11.08
CA GLU A 70 8.64 -23.20 -9.69
C GLU A 70 7.63 -22.34 -8.93
N ARG A 71 6.67 -21.73 -9.64
CA ARG A 71 5.66 -20.80 -9.09
C ARG A 71 6.30 -19.65 -8.33
N VAL A 72 7.33 -19.06 -8.92
CA VAL A 72 8.07 -17.92 -8.36
C VAL A 72 8.23 -16.79 -9.38
N LEU A 73 8.42 -15.59 -8.85
CA LEU A 73 8.90 -14.42 -9.56
C LEU A 73 10.38 -14.24 -9.23
N VAL A 74 11.25 -14.27 -10.24
CA VAL A 74 12.66 -13.93 -10.08
C VAL A 74 12.89 -12.52 -10.58
N LEU A 75 13.37 -11.65 -9.71
CA LEU A 75 13.87 -10.33 -10.04
C LEU A 75 15.38 -10.44 -10.15
N SER A 76 15.95 -10.05 -11.30
CA SER A 76 17.38 -10.04 -11.54
C SER A 76 17.88 -8.60 -11.68
N PHE A 77 19.02 -8.31 -11.07
CA PHE A 77 19.68 -7.01 -11.08
C PHE A 77 21.08 -7.18 -11.68
N ALA A 78 21.24 -6.79 -12.94
CA ALA A 78 22.50 -6.93 -13.68
C ALA A 78 23.22 -5.58 -13.81
N GLY A 79 24.44 -5.49 -13.30
CA GLY A 79 25.36 -4.39 -13.57
C GLY A 79 26.19 -4.65 -14.84
N GLU A 80 27.09 -3.73 -15.17
CA GLU A 80 28.06 -3.92 -16.27
C GLU A 80 29.05 -5.04 -15.96
N ASP A 81 29.46 -5.15 -14.69
CA ASP A 81 30.45 -6.13 -14.23
C ASP A 81 29.84 -7.07 -13.18
N GLY A 82 29.87 -8.37 -13.46
CA GLY A 82 29.53 -9.42 -12.50
C GLY A 82 28.23 -10.17 -12.78
N PRO A 83 28.00 -11.29 -12.07
CA PRO A 83 26.78 -12.07 -12.21
C PRO A 83 25.57 -11.28 -11.67
N PRO A 84 24.37 -11.48 -12.24
CA PRO A 84 23.17 -10.81 -11.76
C PRO A 84 22.83 -11.27 -10.34
N GLU A 85 22.55 -10.31 -9.46
CA GLU A 85 21.99 -10.58 -8.14
C GLU A 85 20.48 -10.79 -8.27
N THR A 86 19.90 -11.68 -7.46
CA THR A 86 18.49 -12.07 -7.59
C THR A 86 17.70 -11.94 -6.30
N ILE A 87 16.40 -11.62 -6.45
CA ILE A 87 15.39 -11.78 -5.41
C ILE A 87 14.32 -12.73 -5.92
N THR A 88 13.93 -13.71 -5.09
CA THR A 88 12.89 -14.68 -5.43
C THR A 88 11.67 -14.49 -4.54
N LEU A 89 10.51 -14.26 -5.15
CA LEU A 89 9.23 -14.11 -4.48
C LEU A 89 8.26 -15.21 -4.92
N PRO A 90 7.30 -15.64 -4.09
CA PRO A 90 6.26 -16.56 -4.49
C PRO A 90 5.40 -15.97 -5.63
N SER A 91 4.87 -16.82 -6.52
CA SER A 91 4.01 -16.42 -7.64
C SER A 91 3.07 -17.54 -8.06
N TRP A 92 2.24 -18.03 -7.13
CA TRP A 92 1.42 -19.23 -7.31
C TRP A 92 0.39 -19.14 -8.45
N TYR A 93 -0.17 -17.95 -8.67
CA TYR A 93 -1.19 -17.71 -9.70
C TYR A 93 -0.70 -16.73 -10.78
N GLY A 94 0.59 -16.36 -10.75
CA GLY A 94 1.20 -15.47 -11.74
C GLY A 94 0.90 -13.99 -11.52
N PHE A 95 0.45 -13.58 -10.33
CA PHE A 95 0.09 -12.18 -10.04
C PHE A 95 1.26 -11.35 -9.48
N ALA A 96 2.35 -12.01 -9.09
CA ALA A 96 3.54 -11.33 -8.63
C ALA A 96 4.13 -10.42 -9.72
N ARG A 97 4.46 -9.19 -9.36
CA ARG A 97 4.95 -8.17 -10.31
C ARG A 97 5.78 -7.11 -9.60
N VAL A 98 6.66 -6.45 -10.33
CA VAL A 98 7.16 -5.13 -9.91
C VAL A 98 6.07 -4.11 -10.23
N PHE A 99 5.69 -3.27 -9.26
CA PHE A 99 4.65 -2.26 -9.46
C PHE A 99 5.15 -0.83 -9.25
N ALA A 100 6.30 -0.65 -8.59
CA ALA A 100 6.90 0.67 -8.44
C ALA A 100 8.42 0.60 -8.24
N VAL A 101 9.08 1.68 -8.60
CA VAL A 101 10.45 2.01 -8.19
C VAL A 101 10.37 3.40 -7.57
N LEU A 102 10.81 3.54 -6.32
CA LEU A 102 10.66 4.77 -5.55
C LEU A 102 12.02 5.28 -5.05
N PRO A 103 12.27 6.59 -5.06
CA PRO A 103 13.49 7.15 -4.47
C PRO A 103 13.44 7.03 -2.93
N LEU A 104 14.59 6.67 -2.35
CA LEU A 104 14.82 6.61 -0.91
C LEU A 104 16.32 6.75 -0.65
N ARG A 105 16.75 7.70 0.18
CA ARG A 105 18.14 7.90 0.62
C ARG A 105 19.14 8.04 -0.54
N GLY A 106 18.80 8.86 -1.53
CA GLY A 106 19.66 9.14 -2.69
C GLY A 106 19.85 7.95 -3.65
N ARG A 107 19.03 6.91 -3.51
CA ARG A 107 18.99 5.74 -4.39
C ARG A 107 17.53 5.34 -4.64
N GLU A 108 17.32 4.27 -5.38
CA GLU A 108 16.01 3.70 -5.66
C GLU A 108 15.81 2.39 -4.91
N VAL A 109 14.58 2.17 -4.45
CA VAL A 109 14.10 0.88 -3.96
C VAL A 109 13.05 0.33 -4.91
N VAL A 110 13.05 -0.99 -5.09
CA VAL A 110 12.10 -1.69 -5.95
C VAL A 110 10.98 -2.22 -5.08
N LEU A 111 9.73 -1.97 -5.49
CA LEU A 111 8.56 -2.52 -4.85
C LEU A 111 7.96 -3.59 -5.75
N ALA A 112 7.95 -4.81 -5.24
CA ALA A 112 7.38 -5.96 -5.92
C ALA A 112 6.23 -6.51 -5.08
N SER A 113 5.11 -6.78 -5.73
CA SER A 113 4.01 -7.48 -5.11
C SER A 113 4.07 -8.96 -5.40
N PHE A 114 3.54 -9.76 -4.48
CA PHE A 114 3.40 -11.20 -4.63
C PHE A 114 2.21 -11.71 -3.83
N GLU A 115 1.72 -12.89 -4.19
CA GLU A 115 0.57 -13.51 -3.55
C GLU A 115 0.89 -13.93 -2.11
N GLY A 116 0.02 -13.51 -1.19
CA GLY A 116 -0.04 -14.04 0.16
C GLY A 116 -1.01 -15.22 0.23
N VAL A 117 -2.10 -15.05 0.99
CA VAL A 117 -3.21 -16.01 1.02
C VAL A 117 -4.14 -15.82 -0.16
N THR A 118 -4.46 -16.92 -0.82
CA THR A 118 -5.44 -17.00 -1.90
C THR A 118 -6.28 -18.25 -1.69
N GLY A 119 -7.60 -18.10 -1.68
CA GLY A 119 -8.54 -19.20 -1.48
C GLY A 119 -9.97 -18.76 -1.75
N THR A 120 -10.94 -19.65 -1.51
CA THR A 120 -12.36 -19.33 -1.72
C THR A 120 -12.76 -18.13 -0.89
N GLY A 121 -13.05 -17.01 -1.56
CA GLY A 121 -13.45 -15.76 -0.92
C GLY A 121 -12.32 -14.91 -0.34
N VAL A 122 -11.06 -15.38 -0.29
CA VAL A 122 -9.95 -14.60 0.31
C VAL A 122 -8.84 -14.37 -0.71
N TYR A 123 -8.42 -13.12 -0.85
CA TYR A 123 -7.29 -12.71 -1.67
C TYR A 123 -6.40 -11.76 -0.87
N GLN A 124 -5.09 -12.00 -0.92
CA GLN A 124 -4.10 -11.14 -0.32
C GLN A 124 -2.90 -10.95 -1.25
N GLU A 125 -2.44 -9.70 -1.30
CA GLU A 125 -1.24 -9.28 -2.00
C GLU A 125 -0.29 -8.62 -0.99
N ILE A 126 0.99 -8.98 -1.04
CA ILE A 126 2.04 -8.47 -0.14
C ILE A 126 3.05 -7.72 -0.99
N ALA A 127 3.46 -6.53 -0.54
CA ALA A 127 4.57 -5.79 -1.12
C ALA A 127 5.88 -6.13 -0.41
N ALA A 128 6.88 -6.57 -1.17
CA ALA A 128 8.28 -6.57 -0.79
C ALA A 128 8.94 -5.25 -1.20
N ILE A 129 9.64 -4.62 -0.25
CA ILE A 129 10.46 -3.44 -0.48
C ILE A 129 11.91 -3.92 -0.57
N ILE A 130 12.55 -3.76 -1.72
CA ILE A 130 13.85 -4.32 -2.05
C ILE A 130 14.84 -3.18 -2.28
N GLY A 131 16.05 -3.32 -1.74
CA GLY A 131 17.11 -2.34 -1.97
C GLY A 131 18.50 -2.90 -1.69
N ARG A 132 19.51 -2.08 -1.95
CA ARG A 132 20.92 -2.40 -1.73
C ARG A 132 21.50 -1.57 -0.60
N GLU A 133 22.00 -2.25 0.42
CA GLU A 133 22.63 -1.62 1.57
C GLU A 133 23.88 -0.81 1.17
N ASP A 134 24.31 0.10 2.04
CA ASP A 134 25.58 0.83 1.92
C ASP A 134 26.80 -0.10 1.83
N GLY A 135 26.71 -1.28 2.46
CA GLY A 135 27.73 -2.34 2.33
C GLY A 135 27.65 -3.15 1.03
N GLY A 136 26.75 -2.80 0.11
CA GLY A 136 26.64 -3.40 -1.23
C GLY A 136 25.69 -4.59 -1.34
N ALA A 137 25.18 -5.13 -0.23
CA ALA A 137 24.30 -6.30 -0.24
C ALA A 137 22.88 -5.96 -0.70
N LEU A 138 22.38 -6.68 -1.71
CA LEU A 138 20.98 -6.67 -2.11
C LEU A 138 20.13 -7.47 -1.12
N ARG A 139 18.98 -6.94 -0.70
CA ARG A 139 18.04 -7.65 0.19
C ARG A 139 16.62 -7.09 0.17
N ILE A 140 15.73 -7.84 0.81
CA ILE A 140 14.40 -7.37 1.21
C ILE A 140 14.54 -6.53 2.50
N LEU A 141 14.05 -5.30 2.44
CA LEU A 141 14.07 -4.30 3.50
C LEU A 141 12.80 -4.30 4.35
N GLY A 142 11.66 -4.69 3.77
CA GLY A 142 10.36 -4.70 4.43
C GLY A 142 9.32 -5.50 3.68
N LEU A 143 8.29 -5.95 4.42
CA LEU A 143 7.10 -6.61 3.89
C LEU A 143 5.87 -5.91 4.45
N GLU A 144 4.93 -5.54 3.60
CA GLU A 144 3.65 -4.93 4.00
C GLU A 144 2.50 -5.55 3.21
N THR A 145 1.31 -5.63 3.80
CA THR A 145 0.12 -6.01 3.05
C THR A 145 -0.17 -4.93 2.00
N LEU A 146 -0.14 -5.25 0.72
CA LEU A 146 -0.54 -4.30 -0.32
C LEU A 146 -2.05 -4.29 -0.47
N ARG A 147 -2.67 -5.48 -0.46
CA ARG A 147 -4.11 -5.62 -0.55
C ARG A 147 -4.61 -6.82 0.20
N TYR A 148 -5.86 -6.70 0.62
CA TYR A 148 -6.60 -7.84 1.10
C TYR A 148 -8.08 -7.67 0.77
N ARG A 149 -8.69 -8.76 0.34
CA ARG A 149 -10.13 -8.87 0.15
C ARG A 149 -10.58 -10.17 0.79
N ASN A 150 -11.55 -10.06 1.69
CA ASN A 150 -12.33 -11.19 2.16
C ASN A 150 -13.77 -10.97 1.68
N ALA A 151 -14.27 -11.90 0.87
CA ALA A 151 -15.65 -12.09 0.53
C ALA A 151 -16.12 -13.33 1.31
N GLY A 152 -16.19 -13.19 2.64
CA GLY A 152 -16.78 -14.23 3.48
C GLY A 152 -18.21 -14.47 3.03
N THR A 153 -18.63 -15.73 2.95
CA THR A 153 -19.99 -16.06 2.51
C THR A 153 -21.00 -15.44 3.46
N CYS A 154 -20.77 -15.50 4.79
CA CYS A 154 -21.69 -14.96 5.79
C CYS A 154 -21.09 -14.09 6.91
N ASP A 155 -19.76 -13.98 7.06
CA ASP A 155 -19.12 -13.26 8.19
C ASP A 155 -18.78 -11.78 7.89
N GLY A 156 -19.35 -11.22 6.82
CA GLY A 156 -19.00 -9.88 6.34
C GLY A 156 -17.86 -9.90 5.33
N GLN A 157 -17.79 -8.84 4.52
CA GLN A 157 -16.68 -8.67 3.58
C GLN A 157 -15.73 -7.63 4.13
N SER A 158 -14.46 -7.71 3.79
CA SER A 158 -13.50 -6.66 4.14
C SER A 158 -12.58 -6.37 2.99
N LEU A 159 -12.31 -5.08 2.78
CA LEU A 159 -11.36 -4.58 1.80
C LEU A 159 -10.24 -3.85 2.53
N PHE A 160 -9.02 -4.03 2.04
CA PHE A 160 -7.84 -3.30 2.46
C PHE A 160 -7.00 -2.97 1.25
N THR A 161 -6.48 -1.75 1.22
CA THR A 161 -5.57 -1.28 0.18
C THR A 161 -4.48 -0.43 0.82
N GLY A 162 -3.25 -0.81 0.55
CA GLY A 162 -2.05 -0.09 0.88
C GLY A 162 -1.50 0.64 -0.35
N ARG A 163 -0.93 1.82 -0.16
CA ARG A 163 -0.27 2.60 -1.20
C ARG A 163 1.07 3.12 -0.69
N PHE A 164 2.08 3.04 -1.55
CA PHE A 164 3.39 3.61 -1.28
C PHE A 164 3.62 4.90 -2.04
N THR A 165 4.19 5.90 -1.38
CA THR A 165 4.72 7.11 -2.02
C THR A 165 6.08 7.45 -1.41
N ALA A 166 7.00 7.98 -2.21
CA ALA A 166 8.25 8.51 -1.67
C ALA A 166 7.97 9.80 -0.90
N GLN A 167 8.61 9.97 0.26
CA GLN A 167 8.57 11.27 0.94
C GLN A 167 9.41 12.29 0.16
N PRO A 168 8.98 13.58 0.12
CA PRO A 168 9.73 14.63 -0.57
C PRO A 168 11.16 14.84 -0.03
N ASP A 169 11.39 14.55 1.25
CA ASP A 169 12.71 14.62 1.88
C ASP A 169 13.64 13.46 1.46
N GLY A 170 13.10 12.45 0.79
CA GLY A 170 13.82 11.24 0.39
C GLY A 170 14.27 10.37 1.56
N VAL A 171 13.84 10.60 2.80
CA VAL A 171 14.30 9.86 4.00
C VAL A 171 13.39 8.67 4.34
N GLY A 172 12.19 8.63 3.77
CA GLY A 172 11.24 7.54 4.00
C GLY A 172 10.27 7.30 2.85
N LEU A 173 9.57 6.17 2.95
CA LEU A 173 8.40 5.86 2.17
C LEU A 173 7.16 6.11 3.03
N ARG A 174 6.17 6.81 2.48
CA ARG A 174 4.82 6.83 3.04
C ARG A 174 4.13 5.53 2.65
N TYR A 175 3.53 4.86 3.62
CA TYR A 175 2.62 3.75 3.42
C TYR A 175 1.24 4.12 3.97
N ASP A 176 0.32 4.42 3.06
CA ASP A 176 -1.05 4.81 3.34
C ASP A 176 -1.96 3.60 3.23
N VAL A 177 -2.86 3.46 4.19
CA VAL A 177 -3.78 2.34 4.29
C VAL A 177 -5.20 2.85 4.35
N PHE A 178 -6.04 2.24 3.51
CA PHE A 178 -7.48 2.30 3.58
C PHE A 178 -8.02 0.90 3.87
N ALA A 179 -8.90 0.78 4.85
CA ALA A 179 -9.57 -0.47 5.18
C ALA A 179 -11.05 -0.24 5.48
N ARG A 180 -11.90 -1.17 5.04
CA ARG A 180 -13.34 -1.14 5.35
C ARG A 180 -13.93 -2.54 5.51
N GLY A 181 -14.86 -2.66 6.43
CA GLY A 181 -15.78 -3.80 6.54
C GLY A 181 -17.10 -3.48 5.86
N LEU A 182 -17.60 -4.42 5.07
CA LEU A 182 -18.91 -4.36 4.44
C LEU A 182 -19.87 -5.33 5.16
N PRO A 183 -21.17 -5.01 5.23
CA PRO A 183 -22.16 -5.87 5.84
C PRO A 183 -22.17 -7.28 5.26
N SER A 184 -22.60 -8.25 6.07
CA SER A 184 -22.80 -9.62 5.62
C SER A 184 -23.83 -9.70 4.49
N ALA A 185 -23.57 -10.57 3.51
CA ALA A 185 -24.48 -10.88 2.43
C ALA A 185 -25.59 -11.88 2.86
N CYS A 186 -25.44 -12.59 3.97
CA CYS A 186 -26.38 -13.64 4.42
C CYS A 186 -27.51 -13.10 5.33
N PRO A 187 -28.75 -13.58 5.15
CA PRO A 187 -29.82 -13.43 6.15
C PRO A 187 -29.62 -14.31 7.39
N PRO A 188 -30.09 -13.90 8.59
CA PRO A 188 -30.51 -12.54 8.89
C PRO A 188 -29.28 -11.64 8.86
N ARG A 189 -29.38 -10.50 8.16
CA ARG A 189 -28.32 -9.49 8.17
C ARG A 189 -28.24 -8.96 9.59
N ARG A 190 -27.38 -9.55 10.43
CA ARG A 190 -26.97 -8.90 11.67
C ARG A 190 -26.41 -7.56 11.24
N ALA A 191 -26.89 -6.49 11.84
CA ALA A 191 -26.40 -5.14 11.58
C ALA A 191 -24.96 -5.00 12.11
N SER A 192 -24.01 -5.76 11.57
CA SER A 192 -22.62 -5.38 11.66
C SER A 192 -22.52 -4.05 10.92
N ALA A 193 -22.46 -2.97 11.69
CA ALA A 193 -22.22 -1.65 11.15
C ALA A 193 -20.92 -1.76 10.35
N GLY A 194 -20.97 -1.39 9.07
CA GLY A 194 -19.77 -1.27 8.27
C GLY A 194 -18.77 -0.39 9.01
N TRP A 195 -17.50 -0.76 8.96
CA TRP A 195 -16.43 0.01 9.59
C TRP A 195 -15.50 0.55 8.51
N ARG A 196 -14.84 1.66 8.79
CA ARG A 196 -13.82 2.27 7.92
C ARG A 196 -12.66 2.73 8.79
N GLU A 197 -11.45 2.45 8.36
CA GLU A 197 -10.22 2.88 9.01
C GLU A 197 -9.23 3.37 7.95
N GLU A 198 -8.71 4.56 8.16
CA GLU A 198 -7.65 5.14 7.34
C GLU A 198 -6.51 5.58 8.24
N PHE A 199 -5.30 5.23 7.86
CA PHE A 199 -4.13 5.64 8.57
C PHE A 199 -2.94 5.60 7.63
N GLY A 200 -1.82 6.13 8.12
CA GLY A 200 -0.61 5.74 7.47
C GLY A 200 0.64 5.97 8.29
N THR A 201 1.70 5.38 7.77
CA THR A 201 2.99 5.22 8.40
C THR A 201 4.08 5.77 7.49
N THR A 202 5.09 6.41 8.08
CA THR A 202 6.35 6.68 7.37
C THR A 202 7.36 5.59 7.73
N LEU A 203 7.77 4.81 6.74
CA LEU A 203 8.78 3.77 6.83
C LEU A 203 10.13 4.37 6.45
N ARG A 204 11.04 4.46 7.42
CA ARG A 204 12.36 5.09 7.23
C ARG A 204 13.44 4.01 7.08
N TRP A 205 14.54 4.37 6.44
CA TRP A 205 15.70 3.49 6.30
C TRP A 205 16.99 4.26 6.51
N SER A 206 17.93 3.67 7.24
CA SER A 206 19.25 4.27 7.45
C SER A 206 20.15 4.13 6.22
N GLY A 207 19.91 3.14 5.36
CA GLY A 207 20.83 2.72 4.30
C GLY A 207 21.50 1.36 4.60
N SER A 208 21.29 0.80 5.80
CA SER A 208 21.74 -0.55 6.17
C SER A 208 20.63 -1.31 6.88
N GLY A 209 20.66 -2.64 6.78
CA GLY A 209 19.66 -3.52 7.35
C GLY A 209 18.27 -3.32 6.75
N VAL A 210 17.25 -3.38 7.60
CA VAL A 210 15.83 -3.36 7.24
C VAL A 210 15.21 -1.98 7.53
N LEU A 211 14.00 -1.73 7.02
CA LEU A 211 13.23 -0.52 7.34
C LEU A 211 13.01 -0.41 8.84
N MET A 212 13.11 0.81 9.39
CA MET A 212 12.89 1.05 10.80
C MET A 212 11.40 0.95 11.13
N LEU A 213 11.09 0.29 12.25
CA LEU A 213 9.74 0.29 12.78
C LEU A 213 9.33 1.72 13.16
N PRO A 214 8.12 2.14 12.76
CA PRO A 214 7.59 3.43 13.17
C PRO A 214 7.31 3.44 14.67
N VAL A 215 7.46 4.61 15.29
CA VAL A 215 6.98 4.80 16.66
C VAL A 215 5.45 4.94 16.61
N ARG A 216 4.75 4.07 17.33
CA ARG A 216 3.29 4.16 17.47
C ARG A 216 2.94 5.43 18.25
N ARG A 217 1.99 6.20 17.73
CA ARG A 217 1.48 7.42 18.37
C ARG A 217 -0.03 7.29 18.54
N GLY A 218 -0.50 7.52 19.77
CA GLY A 218 -1.92 7.57 20.12
C GLY A 218 -2.64 6.21 20.12
N GLU A 219 -3.95 6.29 20.33
CA GLU A 219 -4.85 5.15 20.15
C GLU A 219 -4.92 4.78 18.67
N ALA A 220 -5.00 3.48 18.39
CA ALA A 220 -5.06 2.95 17.04
C ALA A 220 -6.28 2.03 16.93
N GLY A 221 -6.96 2.08 15.79
CA GLY A 221 -8.03 1.14 15.47
C GLY A 221 -7.49 -0.29 15.37
N ARG A 222 -8.42 -1.25 15.39
CA ARG A 222 -8.06 -2.68 15.38
C ARG A 222 -7.25 -3.05 14.13
N THR A 223 -7.57 -2.48 12.97
CA THR A 223 -6.85 -2.80 11.73
C THR A 223 -5.41 -2.32 11.79
N ARG A 224 -5.19 -1.07 12.21
CA ARG A 224 -3.84 -0.53 12.36
C ARG A 224 -3.00 -1.34 13.33
N ILE A 225 -3.57 -1.75 14.48
CA ILE A 225 -2.87 -2.60 15.46
C ILE A 225 -2.39 -3.90 14.80
N ARG A 226 -3.27 -4.55 14.04
CA ARG A 226 -2.95 -5.81 13.37
C ARG A 226 -1.87 -5.64 12.30
N VAL A 227 -1.95 -4.59 11.48
CA VAL A 227 -0.91 -4.26 10.49
C VAL A 227 0.43 -3.98 11.17
N GLU A 228 0.46 -3.15 12.22
CA GLU A 228 1.69 -2.84 12.95
C GLU A 228 2.29 -4.08 13.63
N THR A 229 1.44 -4.99 14.13
CA THR A 229 1.88 -6.28 14.71
C THR A 229 2.50 -7.19 13.66
N ALA A 230 1.85 -7.35 12.50
CA ALA A 230 2.35 -8.15 11.40
C ALA A 230 3.67 -7.57 10.83
N ARG A 231 3.75 -6.24 10.71
CA ARG A 231 4.98 -5.52 10.37
C ARG A 231 6.11 -5.80 11.36
N ALA A 232 5.83 -5.74 12.66
CA ALA A 232 6.83 -6.01 13.70
C ALA A 232 7.39 -7.45 13.59
N ARG A 233 6.52 -8.43 13.32
CA ARG A 233 6.92 -9.83 13.06
C ARG A 233 7.82 -9.96 11.82
N ALA A 234 7.39 -9.39 10.69
CA ALA A 234 8.17 -9.39 9.45
C ALA A 234 9.52 -8.69 9.62
N HIS A 235 9.54 -7.55 10.29
CA HIS A 235 10.75 -6.80 10.60
C HIS A 235 11.73 -7.62 11.46
N ALA A 236 11.25 -8.28 12.52
CA ALA A 236 12.10 -9.13 13.36
C ALA A 236 12.74 -10.28 12.55
N TRP A 237 11.95 -10.92 11.68
CA TRP A 237 12.43 -12.00 10.80
C TRP A 237 13.45 -11.52 9.76
N LEU A 238 13.20 -10.37 9.12
CA LEU A 238 14.13 -9.76 8.17
C LEU A 238 15.41 -9.28 8.85
N ARG A 239 15.34 -8.81 10.10
CA ARG A 239 16.52 -8.36 10.84
C ARG A 239 17.46 -9.51 11.20
N GLY A 240 16.91 -10.71 11.43
CA GLY A 240 17.70 -11.88 11.86
C GLY A 240 18.72 -12.37 10.83
N ALA A 241 18.49 -12.14 9.52
CA ALA A 241 19.46 -12.42 8.47
C ALA A 241 19.08 -11.65 7.18
N PRO A 242 20.05 -11.28 6.31
CA PRO A 242 19.75 -10.81 4.96
C PRO A 242 18.87 -11.83 4.21
N ARG A 243 17.76 -11.35 3.64
CA ARG A 243 16.82 -12.18 2.89
C ARG A 243 16.79 -11.75 1.44
N VAL A 244 17.02 -12.71 0.55
CA VAL A 244 16.87 -12.58 -0.89
C VAL A 244 15.74 -13.45 -1.44
N MET A 245 15.08 -14.21 -0.57
CA MET A 245 13.99 -15.10 -0.92
C MET A 245 12.89 -15.02 0.13
N VAL A 246 11.64 -15.07 -0.31
CA VAL A 246 10.46 -15.31 0.53
C VAL A 246 9.80 -16.60 0.06
N THR A 247 9.49 -17.48 0.99
CA THR A 247 8.69 -18.69 0.70
C THR A 247 7.26 -18.51 1.20
N LEU A 248 6.34 -19.37 0.75
CA LEU A 248 4.98 -19.36 1.26
C LEU A 248 4.92 -19.69 2.77
N ASP A 249 5.81 -20.56 3.25
CA ASP A 249 5.88 -20.90 4.67
C ASP A 249 6.39 -19.73 5.51
N ASP A 250 7.27 -18.88 4.97
CA ASP A 250 7.62 -17.62 5.60
C ASP A 250 6.39 -16.71 5.74
N VAL A 251 5.61 -16.53 4.67
CA VAL A 251 4.39 -15.71 4.70
C VAL A 251 3.41 -16.21 5.76
N ARG A 252 3.18 -17.53 5.80
CA ARG A 252 2.30 -18.17 6.79
C ARG A 252 2.80 -17.93 8.22
N ARG A 253 4.07 -18.23 8.47
CA ARG A 253 4.71 -18.09 9.79
C ARG A 253 4.68 -16.65 10.31
N LEU A 254 4.86 -15.66 9.43
CA LEU A 254 4.88 -14.26 9.82
C LEU A 254 3.50 -13.73 10.23
N GLY A 255 2.43 -14.51 9.99
CA GLY A 255 1.07 -14.10 10.28
C GLY A 255 0.76 -12.77 9.57
N LEU A 256 1.33 -12.54 8.38
CA LEU A 256 0.92 -11.44 7.50
C LEU A 256 -0.55 -11.62 7.09
N MET A 257 -1.11 -12.81 7.33
CA MET A 257 -2.44 -13.33 7.00
C MET A 257 -3.54 -12.91 8.00
N GLU A 258 -3.21 -12.64 9.26
CA GLU A 258 -4.19 -12.43 10.34
C GLU A 258 -4.65 -10.96 10.45
N THR A 259 -4.24 -10.12 9.51
CA THR A 259 -4.39 -8.67 9.66
C THR A 259 -5.85 -8.21 9.63
N LEU A 260 -6.77 -9.00 9.06
CA LEU A 260 -8.14 -8.59 8.77
C LEU A 260 -9.19 -9.70 8.92
N GLY A 261 -8.80 -10.95 9.19
CA GLY A 261 -9.75 -11.99 9.61
C GLY A 261 -10.29 -11.69 11.00
N GLU A 262 -11.59 -11.88 11.21
CA GLU A 262 -12.18 -11.96 12.55
C GLU A 262 -11.95 -13.33 13.17
#